data_AF-A0AAD7FLN9-F1
#
_entry.id   AF-A0AAD7FLN9-F1
#
_cell.length_a   1.000
_cell.length_b   1.000
_cell.length_c   1.000
_cell.angle_alpha   90.00
_cell.angle_beta   90.00
_cell.angle_gamma   90.00
#
_symmetry.space_group_name_H-M   'P 1'
#
loop_
_entity.id
_entity.type
_entity.pdbx_description
1 polymer ?
#
loop_
_entity_poly.entity_id
_entity_poly.type
_entity_poly.pdbx_seq_one_letter_code
_entity_poly.pdbx_strand_id
1 'polypeptide(L)'
;MSTLPISPTQIVSILHLVHSFTTIPPHLLSSQLAFRQSCLNLNSDDPAYFFWPSSNDQHVLDALEQFQRKPIDDISLDFDIQYTRDESFFAHVEVIPGGLRLVFQHEGDSWKYHNAAHMPFPPSSYPSLDSVPEPQTVDEDSGSAEEDGDNYWDSYGEPAGEDNVAEEKAEVDEKSYWDLYNSVQGSGDSVIPSPVPEKQQEQERQEMYSGVDDPISSLSDRLAAISRRPPLEDEEDAITNDMMHTATDTVNSFPQPVAAISVHPPPEEENEATVPEPTKRNTPGVDALKESVRGLYRLWKVTSAETDPEAFLSLVRETLTEL
;
A
#
# COMPACT_ATOMS: atom_id res chain seq x y z
N MET A 1 7.70 -26.08 -1.50
CA MET A 1 8.43 -25.80 -0.24
C MET A 1 7.38 -25.76 0.87
N SER A 2 7.55 -26.51 1.95
CA SER A 2 6.57 -26.53 3.03
C SER A 2 6.63 -25.21 3.81
N THR A 3 5.60 -24.39 3.69
CA THR A 3 5.46 -23.16 4.46
C THR A 3 5.15 -23.52 5.92
N LEU A 4 5.85 -22.92 6.88
CA LEU A 4 5.61 -23.15 8.31
C LEU A 4 4.50 -22.20 8.81
N PRO A 5 3.64 -22.65 9.74
CA PRO A 5 2.66 -21.75 10.36
C PRO A 5 3.38 -20.65 11.16
N ILE A 6 2.76 -19.47 11.22
CA ILE A 6 3.29 -18.33 11.97
C ILE A 6 3.44 -18.68 13.46
N SER A 7 4.59 -18.35 14.05
CA SER A 7 4.86 -18.62 15.46
C SER A 7 4.16 -17.59 16.36
N PRO A 8 3.47 -18.02 17.44
CA PRO A 8 2.86 -17.09 18.40
C PRO A 8 3.86 -16.08 19.00
N THR A 9 5.10 -16.50 19.23
CA THR A 9 6.16 -15.62 19.75
C THR A 9 6.44 -14.45 18.80
N GLN A 10 6.36 -14.69 17.49
CA GLN A 10 6.56 -13.66 16.48
C GLN A 10 5.41 -12.64 16.50
N ILE A 11 4.18 -13.11 16.64
CA ILE A 11 3.00 -12.26 16.77
C ILE A 11 3.14 -11.35 17.99
N VAL A 12 3.47 -11.93 19.16
CA VAL A 12 3.66 -11.17 20.41
C VAL A 12 4.79 -10.15 20.29
N SER A 13 5.90 -10.51 19.61
CA SER A 13 7.02 -9.59 19.39
C SER A 13 6.59 -8.37 18.56
N ILE A 14 5.86 -8.58 17.48
CA ILE A 14 5.33 -7.48 16.66
C ILE A 14 4.27 -6.69 17.41
N LEU A 15 3.37 -7.35 18.16
CA LEU A 15 2.38 -6.66 18.98
C LEU A 15 3.03 -5.73 20.00
N HIS A 16 4.12 -6.16 20.64
CA HIS A 16 4.87 -5.31 21.57
C HIS A 16 5.47 -4.09 20.87
N LEU A 17 6.00 -4.27 19.64
CA LEU A 17 6.57 -3.17 18.85
C LEU A 17 5.49 -2.17 18.39
N VAL A 18 4.33 -2.67 17.96
CA VAL A 18 3.17 -1.85 17.57
C VAL A 18 2.59 -1.13 18.78
N HIS A 19 2.47 -1.81 19.92
CA HIS A 19 1.97 -1.21 21.16
C HIS A 19 2.85 -0.04 21.62
N SER A 20 4.17 -0.18 21.48
CA SER A 20 5.14 0.83 21.91
C SER A 20 5.44 1.91 20.87
N PHE A 21 4.81 1.86 19.68
CA PHE A 21 5.15 2.68 18.51
C PHE A 21 6.66 2.71 18.19
N THR A 22 7.35 1.60 18.43
CA THR A 22 8.79 1.48 18.16
C THR A 22 9.04 1.10 16.71
N THR A 23 10.21 1.48 16.19
CA THR A 23 10.67 1.08 14.85
C THR A 23 10.66 -0.44 14.73
N ILE A 24 9.97 -0.95 13.71
CA ILE A 24 9.98 -2.39 13.45
C ILE A 24 11.31 -2.71 12.73
N PRO A 25 12.09 -3.68 13.21
CA PRO A 25 13.31 -4.10 12.53
C PRO A 25 13.03 -4.45 11.05
N PRO A 26 13.90 -4.04 10.10
CA PRO A 26 13.63 -4.21 8.67
C PRO A 26 13.51 -5.67 8.24
N HIS A 27 14.16 -6.58 8.97
CA HIS A 27 14.05 -8.02 8.71
C HIS A 27 12.71 -8.62 9.20
N LEU A 28 11.90 -7.88 9.95
CA LEU A 28 10.55 -8.29 10.34
C LEU A 28 9.46 -7.61 9.50
N LEU A 29 9.82 -6.61 8.70
CA LEU A 29 8.90 -5.94 7.78
C LEU A 29 8.89 -6.65 6.43
N SER A 30 7.71 -6.69 5.81
CA SER A 30 7.61 -7.13 4.41
C SER A 30 8.30 -6.11 3.51
N SER A 31 8.87 -6.58 2.41
CA SER A 31 9.55 -5.73 1.43
C SER A 31 8.67 -4.58 0.92
N GLN A 32 7.38 -4.83 0.69
CA GLN A 32 6.42 -3.81 0.23
C GLN A 32 6.19 -2.71 1.27
N LEU A 33 6.01 -3.07 2.54
CA LEU A 33 5.81 -2.10 3.61
C LEU A 33 7.09 -1.29 3.87
N ALA A 34 8.25 -1.96 3.86
CA ALA A 34 9.55 -1.30 3.99
C ALA A 34 9.80 -0.30 2.84
N PHE A 35 9.46 -0.67 1.61
CA PHE A 35 9.53 0.22 0.45
C PHE A 35 8.66 1.45 0.63
N ARG A 36 7.39 1.27 1.06
CA ARG A 36 6.49 2.39 1.35
C ARG A 36 7.06 3.33 2.41
N GLN A 37 7.55 2.79 3.52
CA GLN A 37 8.14 3.58 4.60
C GLN A 37 9.31 4.43 4.09
N SER A 38 10.17 3.83 3.26
CA SER A 38 11.29 4.53 2.63
C SER A 38 10.83 5.60 1.62
N CYS A 39 9.81 5.34 0.81
CA CYS A 39 9.34 6.28 -0.21
C CYS A 39 8.59 7.47 0.38
N LEU A 40 7.83 7.25 1.45
CA LEU A 40 7.01 8.28 2.09
C LEU A 40 7.72 8.98 3.25
N ASN A 41 8.95 8.57 3.60
CA ASN A 41 9.69 9.05 4.77
C ASN A 41 8.84 8.99 6.05
N LEU A 42 8.12 7.88 6.26
CA LEU A 42 7.30 7.69 7.45
C LEU A 42 8.18 7.40 8.65
N ASN A 43 7.98 8.17 9.73
CA ASN A 43 8.64 7.95 11.00
C ASN A 43 7.80 7.03 11.89
N SER A 44 8.42 6.32 12.81
CA SER A 44 7.71 5.41 13.73
C SER A 44 6.79 6.11 14.73
N ASP A 45 6.96 7.42 14.91
CA ASP A 45 6.04 8.25 15.69
C ASP A 45 4.69 8.46 14.99
N ASP A 46 4.61 8.26 13.67
CA ASP A 46 3.37 8.35 12.91
C ASP A 46 2.68 6.98 12.87
N PRO A 47 1.43 6.85 13.36
CA PRO A 47 0.72 5.57 13.29
C PRO A 47 0.55 5.06 11.85
N ALA A 48 0.57 5.93 10.84
CA ALA A 48 0.56 5.56 9.43
C ALA A 48 1.78 4.71 9.01
N TYR A 49 2.83 4.64 9.84
CA TYR A 49 3.97 3.74 9.68
C TYR A 49 3.56 2.25 9.71
N PHE A 50 2.51 1.91 10.46
CA PHE A 50 2.10 0.53 10.75
C PHE A 50 1.05 -0.01 9.79
N PHE A 51 0.32 0.83 9.05
CA PHE A 51 -0.76 0.39 8.17
C PHE A 51 -0.74 1.04 6.79
N TRP A 52 -1.38 0.36 5.84
CA TRP A 52 -1.61 0.88 4.50
C TRP A 52 -2.80 1.84 4.51
N PRO A 53 -2.74 2.97 3.76
CA PRO A 53 -3.85 3.90 3.68
C PRO A 53 -5.11 3.20 3.19
N SER A 54 -6.19 3.36 3.92
CA SER A 54 -7.47 2.71 3.68
C SER A 54 -8.62 3.70 3.89
N SER A 55 -9.81 3.38 3.40
CA SER A 55 -10.98 4.23 3.67
C SER A 55 -11.36 4.29 5.16
N ASN A 56 -10.83 3.37 5.97
CA ASN A 56 -11.19 3.16 7.37
C ASN A 56 -10.07 3.53 8.34
N ASP A 57 -9.14 4.40 7.96
CA ASP A 57 -7.95 4.74 8.76
C ASP A 57 -8.30 5.19 10.18
N GLN A 58 -9.38 5.96 10.36
CA GLN A 58 -9.84 6.40 11.68
C GLN A 58 -10.22 5.23 12.60
N HIS A 59 -10.79 4.15 12.06
CA HIS A 59 -11.13 2.96 12.84
C HIS A 59 -9.90 2.14 13.22
N VAL A 60 -8.88 2.11 12.34
CA VAL A 60 -7.60 1.48 12.65
C VAL A 60 -6.90 2.24 13.78
N LEU A 61 -6.89 3.58 13.70
CA LEU A 61 -6.31 4.44 14.72
C LEU A 61 -7.02 4.28 16.07
N ASP A 62 -8.35 4.34 16.11
CA ASP A 62 -9.12 4.13 17.34
C ASP A 62 -8.87 2.74 17.92
N ALA A 63 -8.83 1.70 17.08
CA ALA A 63 -8.53 0.34 17.54
C ALA A 63 -7.09 0.19 18.05
N LEU A 64 -6.11 0.87 17.45
CA LEU A 64 -4.74 0.92 17.93
C LEU A 64 -4.64 1.67 19.27
N GLU A 65 -5.35 2.79 19.42
CA GLU A 65 -5.41 3.52 20.70
C GLU A 65 -6.06 2.67 21.80
N GLN A 66 -7.17 1.98 21.49
CA GLN A 66 -7.82 1.06 22.42
C GLN A 66 -6.88 -0.08 22.80
N PHE A 67 -6.14 -0.63 21.84
CA PHE A 67 -5.12 -1.64 22.07
C PHE A 67 -4.01 -1.12 22.99
N GLN A 68 -3.61 0.14 22.85
CA GLN A 68 -2.59 0.77 23.69
C GLN A 68 -3.01 1.03 25.13
N ARG A 69 -4.31 1.30 25.35
CA ARG A 69 -4.83 1.49 26.72
C ARG A 69 -4.88 0.18 27.51
N LYS A 70 -4.89 -0.97 26.82
CA LYS A 70 -4.92 -2.28 27.48
C LYS A 70 -3.50 -2.68 27.87
N PRO A 71 -3.24 -3.05 29.14
CA PRO A 71 -1.92 -3.51 29.55
C PRO A 71 -1.55 -4.78 28.78
N ILE A 72 -0.27 -4.88 28.38
CA ILE A 72 0.25 -5.99 27.58
C ILE A 72 0.00 -7.35 28.24
N ASP A 73 0.03 -7.40 29.58
CA ASP A 73 -0.18 -8.62 30.37
C ASP A 73 -1.60 -9.20 30.22
N ASP A 74 -2.57 -8.38 29.79
CA ASP A 74 -3.96 -8.80 29.56
C ASP A 74 -4.22 -9.26 28.11
N ILE A 75 -3.20 -9.28 27.26
CA ILE A 75 -3.32 -9.76 25.87
C ILE A 75 -3.38 -11.28 25.90
N SER A 76 -4.54 -11.84 25.56
CA SER A 76 -4.70 -13.29 25.41
C SER A 76 -3.79 -13.79 24.29
N LEU A 77 -3.08 -14.89 24.53
CA LEU A 77 -2.27 -15.57 23.52
C LEU A 77 -3.12 -16.42 22.57
N ASP A 78 -4.43 -16.51 22.82
CA ASP A 78 -5.40 -17.22 21.99
C ASP A 78 -5.87 -16.33 20.83
N PHE A 79 -4.95 -16.05 19.91
CA PHE A 79 -5.27 -15.30 18.69
C PHE A 79 -6.03 -16.19 17.70
N ASP A 80 -7.10 -15.65 17.09
CA ASP A 80 -7.68 -16.29 15.91
C ASP A 80 -6.79 -15.99 14.70
N ILE A 81 -6.25 -17.04 14.11
CA ILE A 81 -5.30 -16.97 13.00
C ILE A 81 -5.93 -17.66 11.80
N GLN A 82 -6.05 -16.91 10.71
CA GLN A 82 -6.55 -17.45 9.45
C GLN A 82 -5.56 -17.15 8.32
N TYR A 83 -5.45 -18.06 7.38
CA TYR A 83 -4.50 -18.01 6.29
C TYR A 83 -5.24 -17.79 4.98
N THR A 84 -4.70 -16.91 4.14
CA THR A 84 -5.18 -16.72 2.77
C THR A 84 -4.02 -16.89 1.81
N ARG A 85 -4.31 -17.34 0.59
CA ARG A 85 -3.35 -17.35 -0.51
C ARG A 85 -3.98 -16.67 -1.70
N ASP A 86 -3.30 -15.63 -2.13
CA ASP A 86 -3.55 -14.96 -3.40
C ASP A 86 -2.27 -15.17 -4.23
N GLU A 87 -1.51 -14.10 -4.50
CA GLU A 87 -0.15 -14.21 -5.06
C GLU A 87 0.89 -14.68 -4.03
N SER A 88 0.70 -14.32 -2.77
CA SER A 88 1.53 -14.70 -1.62
C SER A 88 0.68 -15.34 -0.54
N PHE A 89 1.32 -16.04 0.40
CA PHE A 89 0.65 -16.48 1.62
C PHE A 89 0.57 -15.32 2.61
N PHE A 90 -0.62 -15.14 3.18
CA PHE A 90 -0.86 -14.17 4.24
C PHE A 90 -1.45 -14.86 5.46
N ALA A 91 -0.97 -14.47 6.64
CA ALA A 91 -1.55 -14.82 7.92
C ALA A 91 -2.25 -13.60 8.50
N HIS A 92 -3.54 -13.77 8.78
CA HIS A 92 -4.45 -12.79 9.34
C HIS A 92 -4.61 -13.11 10.82
N VAL A 93 -4.18 -12.20 11.69
CA VAL A 93 -4.20 -12.38 13.15
C VAL A 93 -5.16 -11.37 13.75
N GLU A 94 -6.27 -11.84 14.30
CA GLU A 94 -7.22 -10.98 14.99
C GLU A 94 -6.71 -10.66 16.40
N VAL A 95 -6.52 -9.37 16.68
CA VAL A 95 -6.00 -8.87 17.98
C VAL A 95 -7.16 -8.38 18.85
N ILE A 96 -8.09 -7.65 18.22
CA ILE A 96 -9.33 -7.19 18.84
C ILE A 96 -10.48 -7.82 18.05
N PRO A 97 -11.33 -8.64 18.68
CA PRO A 97 -12.46 -9.27 18.01
C PRO A 97 -13.34 -8.26 17.25
N GLY A 98 -13.48 -8.45 15.93
CA GLY A 98 -14.25 -7.57 15.05
C GLY A 98 -13.65 -6.18 14.81
N GLY A 99 -12.42 -5.95 15.28
CA GLY A 99 -11.75 -4.65 15.25
C GLY A 99 -10.45 -4.69 14.47
N LEU A 100 -9.33 -4.82 15.18
CA LEU A 100 -7.98 -4.73 14.65
C LEU A 100 -7.43 -6.10 14.27
N ARG A 101 -6.91 -6.19 13.05
CA ARG A 101 -6.15 -7.32 12.55
C ARG A 101 -4.74 -6.93 12.15
N LEU A 102 -3.78 -7.79 12.47
CA LEU A 102 -2.45 -7.75 11.89
C LEU A 102 -2.35 -8.75 10.73
N VAL A 103 -1.74 -8.31 9.65
CA VAL A 103 -1.51 -9.12 8.45
C VAL A 103 0.00 -9.35 8.32
N PHE A 104 0.37 -10.61 8.15
CA PHE A 104 1.73 -11.03 7.91
C PHE A 104 1.81 -11.66 6.53
N GLN A 105 2.84 -11.33 5.76
CA GLN A 105 3.14 -11.91 4.47
C GLN A 105 4.27 -12.94 4.62
N HIS A 106 4.14 -14.10 3.99
CA HIS A 106 5.22 -15.08 3.94
C HIS A 106 6.22 -14.68 2.84
N GLU A 107 7.46 -14.37 3.22
CA GLU A 107 8.52 -13.96 2.30
C GLU A 107 9.76 -14.81 2.54
N GLY A 108 10.13 -15.61 1.53
CA GLY A 108 11.17 -16.63 1.65
C GLY A 108 10.78 -17.71 2.66
N ASP A 109 11.54 -17.81 3.75
CA ASP A 109 11.35 -18.81 4.82
C ASP A 109 10.76 -18.22 6.12
N SER A 110 10.24 -16.98 6.08
CA SER A 110 9.79 -16.30 7.29
C SER A 110 8.54 -15.44 7.05
N TRP A 111 7.69 -15.37 8.06
CA TRP A 111 6.60 -14.40 8.10
C TRP A 111 7.16 -13.01 8.35
N LYS A 112 6.61 -12.02 7.66
CA LYS A 112 6.96 -10.60 7.79
C LYS A 112 5.70 -9.79 8.04
N TYR A 113 5.79 -8.81 8.93
CA TYR A 113 4.71 -7.87 9.17
C TYR A 113 4.40 -7.05 7.92
N HIS A 114 3.13 -6.99 7.54
CA HIS A 114 2.69 -6.41 6.28
C HIS A 114 1.68 -5.27 6.45
N ASN A 115 0.69 -5.42 7.34
CA ASN A 115 -0.34 -4.40 7.54
C ASN A 115 -1.01 -4.52 8.91
N ALA A 116 -1.58 -3.42 9.40
CA ALA A 116 -2.62 -3.40 10.43
C ALA A 116 -3.91 -2.83 9.82
N ALA A 117 -5.02 -3.55 9.90
CA ALA A 117 -6.26 -3.09 9.27
C ALA A 117 -7.50 -3.44 10.10
N HIS A 118 -8.53 -2.62 9.95
CA HIS A 118 -9.83 -2.85 10.55
C HIS A 118 -10.75 -3.53 9.51
N MET A 119 -10.67 -4.86 9.43
CA MET A 119 -11.38 -5.64 8.41
C MET A 119 -11.78 -7.04 8.91
N PRO A 120 -12.95 -7.57 8.48
CA PRO A 120 -13.35 -8.95 8.76
C PRO A 120 -12.45 -9.94 8.02
N PHE A 121 -12.48 -11.21 8.42
CA PHE A 121 -11.69 -12.25 7.75
C PHE A 121 -12.12 -12.35 6.29
N PRO A 122 -11.18 -12.40 5.33
CA PRO A 122 -11.54 -12.63 3.93
C PRO A 122 -12.34 -13.93 3.83
N PRO A 123 -13.37 -14.01 2.96
CA PRO A 123 -14.20 -15.21 2.85
C PRO A 123 -13.41 -16.46 2.38
N SER A 124 -12.24 -16.26 1.76
CA SER A 124 -11.31 -17.28 1.30
C SER A 124 -10.20 -17.60 2.31
N SER A 125 -10.45 -17.37 3.59
CA SER A 125 -9.47 -17.63 4.66
C SER A 125 -9.73 -18.97 5.35
N TYR A 126 -8.64 -19.59 5.80
CA TYR A 126 -8.63 -20.94 6.35
C TYR A 126 -7.92 -20.98 7.71
N PRO A 127 -8.40 -21.74 8.70
CA PRO A 127 -7.79 -21.77 10.04
C PRO A 127 -6.44 -22.51 10.09
N SER A 128 -6.13 -23.29 9.05
CA SER A 128 -4.88 -24.05 8.96
C SER A 128 -4.21 -23.80 7.62
N LEU A 129 -2.90 -23.63 7.63
CA LEU A 129 -2.09 -23.39 6.44
C LEU A 129 -2.21 -24.53 5.41
N ASP A 130 -2.31 -25.78 5.87
CA ASP A 130 -2.45 -26.97 5.00
C ASP A 130 -3.80 -27.05 4.28
N SER A 131 -4.82 -26.31 4.76
CA SER A 131 -6.14 -26.25 4.11
C SER A 131 -6.20 -25.20 3.01
N VAL A 132 -5.17 -24.37 2.87
CA VAL A 132 -5.14 -23.32 1.86
C VAL A 132 -4.91 -23.99 0.51
N PRO A 133 -5.85 -23.89 -0.45
CA PRO A 133 -5.70 -24.53 -1.74
C PRO A 133 -4.46 -23.97 -2.43
N GLU A 134 -3.67 -24.86 -3.04
CA GLU A 134 -2.66 -24.40 -3.96
C GLU A 134 -3.36 -23.71 -5.13
N PRO A 135 -2.85 -22.56 -5.61
CA PRO A 135 -3.38 -21.94 -6.80
C PRO A 135 -3.35 -23.04 -7.83
N GLN A 136 -4.52 -23.36 -8.37
CA GLN A 136 -4.57 -24.19 -9.55
C GLN A 136 -3.75 -23.42 -10.55
N THR A 137 -2.49 -23.84 -10.76
CA THR A 137 -1.83 -23.60 -12.02
C THR A 137 -2.86 -24.16 -12.98
N VAL A 138 -3.50 -23.27 -13.71
CA VAL A 138 -4.20 -23.68 -14.91
C VAL A 138 -3.08 -24.29 -15.72
N ASP A 139 -2.89 -25.59 -15.55
CA ASP A 139 -1.96 -26.36 -16.32
C ASP A 139 -2.49 -26.14 -17.73
N GLU A 140 -1.79 -25.29 -18.48
CA GLU A 140 -2.02 -25.05 -19.91
C GLU A 140 -1.67 -26.32 -20.71
N ASP A 141 -1.82 -27.50 -20.11
CA ASP A 141 -1.56 -28.81 -20.65
C ASP A 141 -2.88 -29.56 -20.85
N SER A 142 -3.57 -29.17 -21.91
CA SER A 142 -4.41 -30.08 -22.69
C SER A 142 -4.53 -29.54 -24.11
N GLY A 143 -3.37 -29.51 -24.76
CA GLY A 143 -3.20 -29.16 -26.17
C GLY A 143 -1.88 -29.70 -26.68
N SER A 144 -1.64 -30.99 -26.47
CA SER A 144 -0.55 -31.78 -27.05
C SER A 144 -0.30 -31.44 -28.52
N ALA A 145 0.72 -30.61 -28.76
CA ALA A 145 1.56 -30.67 -29.93
C ALA A 145 2.99 -30.47 -29.39
N GLU A 146 3.69 -31.58 -29.23
CA GLU A 146 5.12 -31.61 -28.98
C GLU A 146 5.84 -30.94 -30.17
N GLU A 147 5.98 -29.61 -30.15
CA GLU A 147 6.85 -28.86 -31.05
C GLU A 147 7.59 -27.79 -30.23
N ASP A 148 8.78 -28.16 -29.75
CA ASP A 148 9.95 -27.34 -29.40
C ASP A 148 9.67 -25.86 -29.04
N GLY A 149 9.25 -25.63 -27.79
CA GLY A 149 8.96 -24.30 -27.23
C GLY A 149 10.18 -23.41 -26.94
N ASP A 150 11.38 -23.92 -27.17
CA ASP A 150 12.66 -23.22 -27.09
C ASP A 150 12.85 -22.30 -28.32
N ASN A 151 12.18 -22.60 -29.43
CA ASN A 151 12.41 -21.95 -30.73
C ASN A 151 11.80 -20.55 -30.84
N TYR A 152 10.96 -20.10 -29.89
CA TYR A 152 10.30 -18.78 -29.98
C TYR A 152 11.30 -17.62 -29.87
N TRP A 153 12.36 -17.79 -29.07
CA TRP A 153 13.43 -16.79 -28.96
C TRP A 153 14.55 -17.01 -29.98
N ASP A 154 14.80 -18.26 -30.39
CA ASP A 154 15.88 -18.60 -31.33
C ASP A 154 15.58 -18.23 -32.79
N SER A 155 14.30 -18.05 -33.17
CA SER A 155 13.91 -17.64 -34.53
C SER A 155 14.29 -16.20 -34.92
N TYR A 156 14.69 -15.35 -33.98
CA TYR A 156 15.18 -14.00 -34.30
C TYR A 156 16.66 -13.96 -34.69
N GLY A 157 17.39 -15.08 -34.54
CA GLY A 157 18.83 -15.17 -34.76
C GLY A 157 19.26 -15.86 -36.05
N GLU A 158 18.39 -16.63 -36.71
CA GLU A 158 18.78 -17.36 -37.91
C GLU A 158 18.76 -16.45 -39.16
N PRO A 159 19.92 -16.26 -39.85
CA PRO A 159 19.93 -15.59 -41.13
C PRO A 159 19.23 -16.49 -42.16
N ALA A 160 18.19 -15.96 -42.78
CA ALA A 160 17.36 -16.60 -43.80
C ALA A 160 18.16 -17.49 -44.77
N GLY A 161 18.12 -18.80 -44.52
CA GLY A 161 18.59 -19.84 -45.43
C GLY A 161 17.40 -20.40 -46.20
N GLU A 162 17.48 -20.26 -47.52
CA GLU A 162 16.52 -20.70 -48.53
C GLU A 162 16.07 -22.16 -48.34
N ASP A 163 14.76 -22.43 -48.23
CA ASP A 163 14.05 -23.31 -49.18
C ASP A 163 12.56 -23.59 -48.82
N ASN A 164 11.68 -23.08 -49.70
CA ASN A 164 10.54 -23.76 -50.32
C ASN A 164 9.53 -24.57 -49.47
N VAL A 165 8.44 -23.93 -49.01
CA VAL A 165 7.08 -24.49 -49.15
C VAL A 165 6.08 -23.34 -49.39
N ALA A 166 5.47 -23.34 -50.57
CA ALA A 166 4.40 -22.41 -50.92
C ALA A 166 3.10 -22.84 -50.23
N GLU A 167 2.74 -22.13 -49.15
CA GLU A 167 1.38 -22.14 -48.62
C GLU A 167 0.87 -20.69 -48.66
N GLU A 168 -0.11 -20.46 -49.54
CA GLU A 168 -0.75 -19.17 -49.83
C GLU A 168 -1.62 -18.75 -48.63
N LYS A 169 -0.97 -18.42 -47.51
CA LYS A 169 -1.57 -17.57 -46.47
C LYS A 169 -1.51 -16.15 -46.99
N ALA A 170 -2.66 -15.48 -47.00
CA ALA A 170 -2.73 -14.05 -47.27
C ALA A 170 -1.77 -13.35 -46.30
N GLU A 171 -0.60 -12.95 -46.81
CA GLU A 171 0.34 -12.05 -46.18
C GLU A 171 -0.46 -10.80 -45.82
N VAL A 172 -0.93 -10.75 -44.57
CA VAL A 172 -1.13 -9.48 -43.90
C VAL A 172 0.27 -8.91 -43.81
N ASP A 173 0.63 -8.14 -44.84
CA ASP A 173 1.92 -7.49 -44.98
C ASP A 173 2.23 -6.86 -43.62
N GLU A 174 3.19 -7.43 -42.91
CA GLU A 174 3.52 -7.06 -41.54
C GLU A 174 3.89 -5.56 -41.50
N LYS A 175 4.37 -5.05 -42.64
CA LYS A 175 4.56 -3.64 -42.91
C LYS A 175 3.28 -2.80 -42.77
N SER A 176 2.13 -3.28 -43.22
CA SER A 176 0.83 -2.62 -43.01
C SER A 176 0.43 -2.60 -41.53
N TYR A 177 0.80 -3.63 -40.76
CA TYR A 177 0.57 -3.66 -39.31
C TYR A 177 1.49 -2.66 -38.59
N TRP A 178 2.78 -2.62 -38.94
CA TRP A 178 3.74 -1.66 -38.39
C TRP A 178 3.46 -0.21 -38.83
N ASP A 179 2.98 -0.01 -40.07
CA ASP A 179 2.58 1.30 -40.57
C ASP A 179 1.34 1.84 -39.82
N LEU A 180 0.43 0.97 -39.39
CA LEU A 180 -0.70 1.35 -38.53
C LEU A 180 -0.22 1.81 -37.13
N TYR A 181 0.78 1.13 -36.56
CA TYR A 181 1.34 1.50 -35.26
C TYR A 181 2.13 2.82 -35.32
N ASN A 182 2.91 3.02 -36.40
CA ASN A 182 3.59 4.28 -36.67
C ASN A 182 2.60 5.42 -36.98
N SER A 183 1.47 5.11 -37.63
CA SER A 183 0.38 6.07 -37.86
C SER A 183 -0.26 6.54 -36.56
N VAL A 184 -0.25 5.74 -35.49
CA VAL A 184 -0.88 6.10 -34.21
C VAL A 184 0.07 6.88 -33.29
N GLN A 185 1.39 6.81 -33.48
CA GLN A 185 2.37 7.59 -32.70
C GLN A 185 2.71 8.98 -33.26
N GLY A 186 2.06 9.42 -34.33
CA GLY A 186 2.26 10.72 -34.99
C GLY A 186 1.68 11.95 -34.25
N SER A 187 1.65 11.99 -32.93
CA SER A 187 1.38 13.21 -32.14
C SER A 187 2.29 13.35 -30.92
N GLY A 188 3.44 12.68 -30.94
CA GLY A 188 4.52 12.84 -29.97
C GLY A 188 5.34 14.13 -30.14
N ASP A 189 4.73 15.24 -30.58
CA ASP A 189 5.35 16.58 -30.57
C ASP A 189 4.94 17.40 -29.33
N SER A 190 4.53 16.73 -28.25
CA SER A 190 4.66 17.32 -26.91
C SER A 190 6.04 17.01 -26.34
N VAL A 191 7.06 17.46 -27.07
CA VAL A 191 8.36 17.80 -26.50
C VAL A 191 8.26 19.17 -25.84
N ILE A 192 7.22 19.38 -25.02
CA ILE A 192 7.23 20.45 -24.04
C ILE A 192 7.91 19.82 -22.83
N PRO A 193 9.21 20.05 -22.59
CA PRO A 193 9.83 19.59 -21.37
C PRO A 193 9.00 20.08 -20.20
N SER A 194 8.72 19.20 -19.24
CA SER A 194 7.98 19.54 -18.03
C SER A 194 8.50 20.88 -17.48
N PRO A 195 7.63 21.86 -17.22
CA PRO A 195 8.05 23.17 -16.75
C PRO A 195 8.90 23.00 -15.49
N VAL A 196 10.11 23.53 -15.53
CA VAL A 196 11.07 23.47 -14.43
C VAL A 196 10.41 24.09 -13.19
N PRO A 197 10.42 23.42 -12.02
CA PRO A 197 9.82 23.96 -10.81
C PRO A 197 10.44 25.33 -10.46
N GLU A 198 9.60 26.34 -10.21
CA GLU A 198 9.98 27.76 -10.06
C GLU A 198 11.13 28.01 -9.06
N LYS A 199 11.33 27.12 -8.07
CA LYS A 199 12.42 27.24 -7.10
C LYS A 199 13.83 27.14 -7.72
N GLN A 200 14.01 26.52 -8.88
CA GLN A 200 15.30 26.51 -9.58
C GLN A 200 15.52 27.73 -10.47
N GLN A 201 14.45 28.35 -10.97
CA GLN A 201 14.54 29.45 -11.94
C GLN A 201 15.01 30.77 -11.29
N GLU A 202 14.74 30.98 -10.01
CA GLU A 202 15.30 32.11 -9.26
C GLU A 202 16.80 31.96 -8.99
N GLN A 203 17.29 30.73 -8.83
CA GLN A 203 18.71 30.50 -8.53
C GLN A 203 19.57 30.65 -9.80
N GLU A 204 19.12 30.15 -10.96
CA GLU A 204 19.83 30.36 -12.24
C GLU A 204 19.80 31.83 -12.71
N ARG A 205 18.75 32.59 -12.38
CA ARG A 205 18.72 34.04 -12.67
C ARG A 205 19.73 34.84 -11.86
N GLN A 206 20.10 34.37 -10.66
CA GLN A 206 21.13 35.04 -9.86
C GLN A 206 22.55 34.74 -10.35
N GLU A 207 22.78 33.63 -11.04
CA GLU A 207 24.12 33.25 -11.51
C GLU A 207 24.56 33.97 -12.81
N MET A 208 23.62 34.49 -13.61
CA MET A 208 23.93 35.12 -14.89
C MET A 208 24.52 36.54 -14.79
N TYR A 209 24.59 37.13 -13.58
CA TYR A 209 25.21 38.44 -13.33
C TYR A 209 26.52 38.39 -12.51
N SER A 210 27.03 37.19 -12.20
CA SER A 210 28.34 37.01 -11.55
C SER A 210 29.42 36.70 -12.58
N GLY A 211 29.63 37.60 -13.53
CA GLY A 211 30.77 37.55 -14.44
C GLY A 211 31.85 38.55 -14.02
N VAL A 212 32.85 38.10 -13.24
CA VAL A 212 34.24 38.59 -13.31
C VAL A 212 35.18 37.46 -12.85
N ASP A 213 35.90 36.90 -13.83
CA ASP A 213 37.22 36.27 -13.75
C ASP A 213 37.60 35.41 -12.54
N ASP A 214 37.43 34.09 -12.65
CA ASP A 214 38.36 33.14 -12.03
C ASP A 214 38.57 31.90 -12.92
N PRO A 215 39.82 31.49 -13.19
CA PRO A 215 40.12 30.37 -14.09
C PRO A 215 39.88 29.04 -13.40
N ILE A 216 38.92 28.28 -13.92
CA ILE A 216 38.86 26.81 -13.97
C ILE A 216 39.41 26.10 -12.71
N SER A 217 38.69 26.22 -11.59
CA SER A 217 38.85 25.25 -10.50
C SER A 217 38.30 23.90 -10.99
N SER A 218 39.23 22.97 -11.19
CA SER A 218 38.98 21.62 -11.66
C SER A 218 37.93 20.94 -10.78
N LEU A 219 37.05 20.15 -11.40
CA LEU A 219 36.05 19.32 -10.71
C LEU A 219 36.69 18.41 -9.64
N SER A 220 37.97 18.09 -9.80
CA SER A 220 38.81 17.41 -8.81
C SER A 220 38.95 18.17 -7.48
N ASP A 221 39.02 19.51 -7.49
CA ASP A 221 39.12 20.31 -6.27
C ASP A 221 37.79 20.38 -5.51
N ARG A 222 36.65 20.43 -6.24
CA ARG A 222 35.32 20.35 -5.60
C ARG A 222 35.08 18.97 -4.95
N LEU A 223 35.56 17.88 -5.56
CA LEU A 223 35.47 16.55 -4.96
C LEU A 223 36.42 16.38 -3.76
N ALA A 224 37.61 16.99 -3.80
CA ALA A 224 38.54 16.97 -2.67
C ALA A 224 38.00 17.72 -1.44
N ALA A 225 37.19 18.77 -1.64
CA ALA A 225 36.56 19.52 -0.56
C ALA A 225 35.46 18.72 0.17
N ILE A 226 34.74 17.84 -0.53
CA ILE A 226 33.68 16.99 0.09
C ILE A 226 34.29 15.87 0.94
N SER A 227 35.52 15.43 0.63
CA SER A 227 36.20 14.35 1.37
C SER A 227 36.74 14.79 2.74
N ARG A 228 36.89 16.10 2.98
CA ARG A 228 37.36 16.62 4.28
C ARG A 228 36.20 16.85 5.25
N ARG A 229 35.59 15.77 5.70
CA ARG A 229 34.72 15.79 6.89
C ARG A 229 35.63 15.97 8.12
N PRO A 230 35.50 17.05 8.91
CA PRO A 230 36.31 17.21 10.11
C PRO A 230 36.01 16.08 11.11
N PRO A 231 37.02 15.61 11.88
CA PRO A 231 36.78 14.68 12.97
C PRO A 231 35.83 15.34 13.96
N LEU A 232 34.77 14.64 14.33
CA LEU A 232 33.95 15.00 15.48
C LEU A 232 34.87 14.95 16.70
N GLU A 233 35.15 16.12 17.26
CA GLU A 233 35.76 16.24 18.58
C GLU A 233 34.73 15.74 19.60
N ASP A 234 35.18 14.82 20.46
CA ASP A 234 34.43 14.26 21.57
C ASP A 234 34.08 15.39 22.56
N GLU A 235 32.83 15.85 22.55
CA GLU A 235 32.30 16.68 23.63
C GLU A 235 31.91 15.79 24.82
N GLU A 236 32.89 15.63 25.72
CA GLU A 236 32.73 15.11 27.07
C GLU A 236 32.08 16.20 27.95
N ASP A 237 30.75 16.32 27.91
CA ASP A 237 30.04 17.15 28.89
C ASP A 237 29.40 16.31 30.01
N ALA A 238 30.08 16.41 31.14
CA ALA A 238 29.61 16.02 32.46
C ALA A 238 28.32 16.75 32.82
N ILE A 239 27.23 15.99 32.97
CA ILE A 239 26.09 16.42 33.79
C ILE A 239 25.94 15.43 34.94
N THR A 240 26.68 15.73 36.01
CA THR A 240 26.30 15.33 37.36
C THR A 240 25.06 16.14 37.74
N ASN A 241 23.92 15.47 37.95
CA ASN A 241 22.90 15.97 38.86
C ASN A 241 22.15 14.80 39.50
N ASP A 242 22.70 14.47 40.66
CA ASP A 242 22.04 13.86 41.81
C ASP A 242 20.73 14.60 42.14
N MET A 243 19.60 13.89 42.13
CA MET A 243 18.42 14.33 42.88
C MET A 243 17.56 13.12 43.29
N MET A 244 17.82 12.65 44.51
CA MET A 244 16.87 11.92 45.34
C MET A 244 15.51 12.64 45.39
N HIS A 245 14.40 11.92 45.25
CA HIS A 245 13.16 12.10 46.03
C HIS A 245 12.32 10.82 45.91
N THR A 246 12.39 9.94 46.92
CA THR A 246 11.36 9.70 47.94
C THR A 246 10.09 9.01 47.45
N ALA A 247 9.95 7.77 47.91
CA ALA A 247 8.75 6.96 47.94
C ALA A 247 7.53 7.70 48.53
N THR A 248 6.35 7.40 48.00
CA THR A 248 5.16 7.16 48.83
C THR A 248 4.27 6.10 48.19
N ASP A 249 4.10 5.00 48.93
CA ASP A 249 2.94 4.11 48.88
C ASP A 249 1.63 4.90 48.91
N THR A 250 0.67 4.51 48.09
CA THR A 250 -0.74 4.71 48.41
C THR A 250 -1.53 3.49 47.95
N VAL A 251 -1.67 2.58 48.91
CA VAL A 251 -2.73 1.58 49.01
C VAL A 251 -4.07 2.30 48.85
N ASN A 252 -4.93 1.84 47.94
CA ASN A 252 -6.36 2.06 48.13
C ASN A 252 -7.20 0.87 47.64
N SER A 253 -7.78 0.20 48.62
CA SER A 253 -8.72 -0.91 48.51
C SER A 253 -10.11 -0.43 48.07
N PHE A 254 -10.74 -1.24 47.20
CA PHE A 254 -12.16 -1.67 47.13
C PHE A 254 -13.21 -0.97 48.03
N PRO A 255 -14.46 -0.76 47.55
CA PRO A 255 -15.37 -1.91 47.38
C PRO A 255 -16.33 -1.90 46.17
N GLN A 256 -16.70 -3.12 45.77
CA GLN A 256 -17.91 -3.47 45.00
C GLN A 256 -19.18 -2.89 45.63
N PRO A 257 -20.27 -2.77 44.85
CA PRO A 257 -21.41 -3.63 45.19
C PRO A 257 -22.26 -4.14 44.01
N VAL A 258 -22.64 -5.42 44.15
CA VAL A 258 -23.94 -6.08 43.91
C VAL A 258 -24.71 -5.92 42.58
N ALA A 259 -24.82 -7.08 41.92
CA ALA A 259 -25.94 -7.67 41.20
C ALA A 259 -27.26 -6.88 41.05
N ALA A 260 -27.75 -6.82 39.80
CA ALA A 260 -29.15 -7.06 39.48
C ALA A 260 -29.25 -7.68 38.07
N ILE A 261 -29.54 -8.99 38.06
CA ILE A 261 -29.95 -9.74 36.88
C ILE A 261 -31.37 -9.29 36.54
N SER A 262 -31.55 -8.58 35.43
CA SER A 262 -32.87 -8.28 34.87
C SER A 262 -33.11 -9.20 33.68
N VAL A 263 -33.87 -10.26 33.93
CA VAL A 263 -34.41 -11.17 32.92
C VAL A 263 -35.51 -10.41 32.18
N HIS A 264 -35.26 -10.06 30.92
CA HIS A 264 -36.28 -9.52 30.02
C HIS A 264 -36.81 -10.65 29.11
N PRO A 265 -38.14 -10.83 28.99
CA PRO A 265 -38.74 -11.83 28.11
C PRO A 265 -38.61 -11.48 26.62
N PRO A 266 -38.66 -12.48 25.72
CA PRO A 266 -38.53 -12.28 24.28
C PRO A 266 -39.82 -11.67 23.70
N PRO A 267 -39.74 -10.67 22.80
CA PRO A 267 -40.89 -10.27 22.02
C PRO A 267 -41.13 -11.28 20.90
N GLU A 268 -42.40 -11.66 20.81
CA GLU A 268 -42.97 -12.60 19.85
C GLU A 268 -42.81 -12.11 18.41
N GLU A 269 -42.63 -13.09 17.52
CA GLU A 269 -42.58 -12.95 16.07
C GLU A 269 -43.94 -12.45 15.53
N GLU A 270 -43.98 -11.21 15.05
CA GLU A 270 -44.99 -10.78 14.08
C GLU A 270 -44.35 -10.70 12.70
N ASN A 271 -44.60 -11.75 11.91
CA ASN A 271 -44.31 -11.85 10.48
C ASN A 271 -45.19 -10.88 9.70
N GLU A 272 -44.74 -9.64 9.54
CA GLU A 272 -45.31 -8.71 8.55
C GLU A 272 -44.54 -8.84 7.23
N ALA A 273 -45.18 -9.52 6.27
CA ALA A 273 -44.68 -9.73 4.91
C ALA A 273 -44.49 -8.38 4.20
N THR A 274 -43.30 -7.81 4.34
CA THR A 274 -42.88 -6.61 3.61
C THR A 274 -42.62 -7.01 2.16
N VAL A 275 -43.52 -6.57 1.28
CA VAL A 275 -43.40 -6.64 -0.17
C VAL A 275 -42.08 -5.97 -0.59
N PRO A 276 -41.16 -6.69 -1.27
CA PRO A 276 -39.89 -6.10 -1.68
C PRO A 276 -40.14 -5.03 -2.75
N GLU A 277 -39.81 -3.79 -2.38
CA GLU A 277 -39.70 -2.64 -3.27
C GLU A 277 -38.70 -2.96 -4.41
N PRO A 278 -38.98 -2.59 -5.68
CA PRO A 278 -38.14 -2.95 -6.79
C PRO A 278 -36.73 -2.37 -6.62
N THR A 279 -35.78 -3.27 -6.35
CA THR A 279 -34.35 -2.98 -6.30
C THR A 279 -33.95 -2.27 -7.60
N LYS A 280 -33.66 -0.97 -7.49
CA LYS A 280 -33.05 -0.18 -8.56
C LYS A 280 -31.77 -0.91 -8.94
N ARG A 281 -31.75 -1.54 -10.12
CA ARG A 281 -30.55 -2.14 -10.70
C ARG A 281 -29.53 -1.02 -10.88
N ASN A 282 -28.56 -0.95 -9.98
CA ASN A 282 -27.39 -0.12 -10.14
C ASN A 282 -26.64 -0.67 -11.35
N THR A 283 -26.79 -0.02 -12.49
CA THR A 283 -25.99 -0.30 -13.68
C THR A 283 -24.55 0.08 -13.33
N PRO A 284 -23.58 -0.87 -13.34
CA PRO A 284 -22.23 -0.64 -12.84
C PRO A 284 -21.49 0.52 -13.53
N GLY A 285 -21.89 0.89 -14.75
CA GLY A 285 -21.32 2.05 -15.46
C GLY A 285 -21.68 3.40 -14.86
N VAL A 286 -22.79 3.53 -14.14
CA VAL A 286 -23.23 4.81 -13.56
C VAL A 286 -22.39 5.19 -12.35
N ASP A 287 -21.91 4.21 -11.59
CA ASP A 287 -21.10 4.50 -10.41
C ASP A 287 -19.66 4.84 -10.78
N ALA A 288 -19.10 4.20 -11.83
CA ALA A 288 -17.82 4.60 -12.41
C ALA A 288 -17.85 6.04 -12.98
N LEU A 289 -18.93 6.42 -13.66
CA LEU A 289 -19.11 7.79 -14.17
C LEU A 289 -19.23 8.82 -13.02
N LYS A 290 -19.91 8.47 -11.92
CA LYS A 290 -19.99 9.36 -10.75
C LYS A 290 -18.63 9.57 -10.11
N GLU A 291 -17.79 8.53 -10.03
CA GLU A 291 -16.43 8.66 -9.50
C GLU A 291 -15.54 9.51 -10.41
N SER A 292 -15.64 9.35 -11.74
CA SER A 292 -14.87 10.18 -12.67
C SER A 292 -15.24 11.66 -12.57
N VAL A 293 -16.54 11.99 -12.48
CA VAL A 293 -17.03 13.37 -12.30
C VAL A 293 -16.58 13.95 -10.95
N ARG A 294 -16.58 13.15 -9.87
CA ARG A 294 -16.05 13.57 -8.56
C ARG A 294 -14.55 13.84 -8.60
N GLY A 295 -13.79 13.03 -9.33
CA GLY A 295 -12.36 13.23 -9.56
C GLY A 295 -12.08 14.56 -10.28
N LEU A 296 -12.78 14.80 -11.40
CA LEU A 296 -12.67 16.06 -12.14
C LEU A 296 -13.02 17.29 -11.28
N TYR A 297 -14.07 17.20 -10.48
CA TYR A 297 -14.46 18.32 -9.60
C TYR A 297 -13.38 18.63 -8.56
N ARG A 298 -12.76 17.61 -7.95
CA ARG A 298 -11.65 17.82 -7.01
C ARG A 298 -10.46 18.48 -7.68
N LEU A 299 -10.12 18.05 -8.89
CA LEU A 299 -9.02 18.63 -9.66
C LEU A 299 -9.32 20.09 -10.01
N TRP A 300 -10.50 20.36 -10.55
CA TRP A 300 -10.96 21.72 -10.87
C TRP A 300 -10.96 22.64 -9.65
N LYS A 301 -11.42 22.15 -8.49
CA LYS A 301 -11.43 22.92 -7.25
C LYS A 301 -10.02 23.31 -6.78
N VAL A 302 -9.01 22.46 -7.02
CA VAL A 302 -7.61 22.76 -6.68
C VAL A 302 -7.04 23.81 -7.63
N THR A 303 -7.37 23.74 -8.92
CA THR A 303 -6.86 24.69 -9.93
C THR A 303 -7.59 26.03 -9.93
N SER A 304 -8.82 26.07 -9.44
CA SER A 304 -9.74 27.19 -9.63
C SER A 304 -10.38 27.60 -8.30
N ALA A 305 -9.54 27.97 -7.34
CA ALA A 305 -9.94 28.29 -5.97
C ALA A 305 -10.98 29.44 -5.85
N GLU A 306 -11.09 30.30 -6.87
CA GLU A 306 -12.01 31.45 -6.89
C GLU A 306 -13.19 31.29 -7.86
N THR A 307 -13.31 30.18 -8.59
CA THR A 307 -14.32 30.05 -9.64
C THR A 307 -15.65 29.51 -9.09
N ASP A 308 -16.75 30.07 -9.59
CA ASP A 308 -18.11 29.74 -9.17
C ASP A 308 -18.43 28.26 -9.48
N PRO A 309 -18.85 27.44 -8.49
CA PRO A 309 -19.26 26.06 -8.71
C PRO A 309 -20.37 25.90 -9.77
N GLU A 310 -21.18 26.93 -10.03
CA GLU A 310 -22.21 26.89 -11.06
C GLU A 310 -21.63 26.74 -12.48
N ALA A 311 -20.45 27.32 -12.75
CA ALA A 311 -19.79 27.21 -14.05
C ALA A 311 -19.31 25.78 -14.34
N PHE A 312 -18.85 25.04 -13.31
CA PHE A 312 -18.53 23.63 -13.46
C PHE A 312 -19.77 22.80 -13.73
N LEU A 313 -20.86 23.06 -13.01
CA LEU A 313 -22.12 22.32 -13.19
C LEU A 313 -22.76 22.57 -14.56
N SER A 314 -22.62 23.77 -15.15
CA SER A 314 -23.10 24.02 -16.51
C SER A 314 -22.33 23.20 -17.53
N LEU A 315 -21.00 23.12 -17.41
CA LEU A 315 -20.13 22.35 -18.30
C LEU A 315 -20.43 20.84 -18.23
N VAL A 316 -20.63 20.31 -17.01
CA VAL A 316 -20.98 18.89 -16.81
C VAL A 316 -22.36 18.57 -17.40
N ARG A 317 -23.33 19.51 -17.35
CA ARG A 317 -24.65 19.30 -17.96
C ARG A 317 -24.59 19.34 -19.49
N GLU A 318 -23.83 20.27 -20.05
CA GLU A 318 -23.62 20.42 -21.50
C GLU A 318 -22.99 19.15 -22.09
N THR A 319 -21.92 18.64 -21.47
CA THR A 319 -21.25 17.40 -21.89
C THR A 319 -22.15 16.16 -21.78
N LEU A 320 -22.99 16.07 -20.74
CA LEU A 320 -23.95 14.96 -20.60
C LEU A 320 -25.10 15.01 -21.61
N THR A 321 -25.39 16.17 -22.21
CA THR A 321 -26.40 16.28 -23.27
C THR A 321 -25.88 15.92 -24.66
N GLU A 322 -24.56 15.89 -24.86
CA GLU A 322 -23.94 15.47 -26.14
C GLU A 322 -23.70 13.96 -26.25
N LEU A 323 -23.85 13.22 -25.14
CA LEU A 323 -23.76 11.76 -25.04
C LEU A 323 -25.12 11.08 -25.26
#